data_AF-A0A519RXN6-F1
#
_entry.id   AF-A0A519RXN6-F1
#
_cell.length_a   1.000
_cell.length_b   1.000
_cell.length_c   1.000
_cell.angle_alpha   90.00
_cell.angle_beta   90.00
_cell.angle_gamma   90.00
#
_symmetry.space_group_name_H-M   'P 1'
#
loop_
_entity.id
_entity.type
_entity.pdbx_description
1 polymer ?
#
loop_
_entity_poly.entity_id
_entity_poly.type
_entity_poly.pdbx_seq_one_letter_code
_entity_poly.pdbx_strand_id
1 'polypeptide(L)'
;MSLQTRPVKVGDKVTFDPDKIEVFKAETNIDKGEIQQYRKLVLAGIGQIGVVKEPGNPMTTVSYPDGWDLPIPTKYLVVQPEV
;
A
#
# COMPACT_ATOMS: atom_id res chain seq x y z
N MET A 1 -2.07 -19.10 -10.97
CA MET A 1 -1.46 -18.74 -9.68
C MET A 1 -2.52 -17.98 -8.88
N SER A 2 -3.06 -18.58 -7.83
CA SER A 2 -4.11 -17.96 -7.02
C SER A 2 -3.44 -17.16 -5.91
N LEU A 3 -3.45 -15.83 -6.02
CA LEU A 3 -3.04 -14.94 -4.94
C LEU A 3 -4.00 -15.18 -3.78
N GLN A 4 -3.53 -15.83 -2.71
CA GLN A 4 -4.35 -16.15 -1.55
C GLN A 4 -4.82 -14.85 -0.89
N THR A 5 -6.13 -14.67 -0.79
CA THR A 5 -6.82 -13.60 -0.06
C THR A 5 -6.74 -13.80 1.46
N ARG A 6 -5.55 -14.15 1.97
CA ARG A 6 -5.33 -14.22 3.42
C ARG A 6 -5.28 -12.80 3.99
N PRO A 7 -5.84 -12.56 5.18
CA PRO A 7 -5.72 -11.28 5.86
C PRO A 7 -4.26 -10.88 6.00
N VAL A 8 -3.97 -9.61 5.74
CA VAL A 8 -2.63 -9.02 5.90
C VAL A 8 -2.24 -9.06 7.38
N LYS A 9 -0.99 -9.47 7.67
CA LYS A 9 -0.47 -9.63 9.04
C LYS A 9 0.81 -8.82 9.23
N VAL A 10 1.14 -8.50 10.48
CA VAL A 10 2.46 -7.92 10.83
C VAL A 10 3.57 -8.83 10.30
N GLY A 11 4.57 -8.23 9.64
CA GLY A 11 5.71 -8.92 9.05
C GLY A 11 5.51 -9.40 7.61
N ASP A 12 4.28 -9.40 7.08
CA ASP A 12 4.04 -9.75 5.68
C ASP A 12 4.75 -8.74 4.76
N LYS A 13 5.43 -9.26 3.73
CA LYS A 13 5.94 -8.43 2.63
C LYS A 13 4.79 -8.08 1.70
N VAL A 14 4.63 -6.81 1.41
CA VAL A 14 3.55 -6.30 0.55
C VAL A 14 4.09 -5.35 -0.51
N THR A 15 3.40 -5.30 -1.63
CA THR A 15 3.61 -4.29 -2.67
C THR A 15 2.30 -3.61 -3.00
N PHE A 16 2.36 -2.41 -3.55
CA PHE A 16 1.18 -1.78 -4.13
C PHE A 16 0.73 -2.56 -5.37
N ASP A 17 -0.58 -2.79 -5.51
CA ASP A 17 -1.22 -3.46 -6.63
C ASP A 17 -1.12 -2.59 -7.91
N PRO A 18 -0.29 -2.96 -8.91
CA PRO A 18 -0.08 -2.13 -10.08
C PRO A 18 -1.36 -1.94 -10.90
N ASP A 19 -2.28 -2.89 -10.86
CA ASP A 19 -3.55 -2.81 -11.59
C ASP A 19 -4.52 -1.78 -10.99
N LYS A 20 -4.28 -1.37 -9.73
CA LYS A 20 -5.13 -0.40 -9.02
C LYS A 20 -4.56 1.01 -8.96
N ILE A 21 -3.42 1.27 -9.61
CA ILE A 21 -2.79 2.60 -9.61
C ILE A 21 -3.74 3.68 -10.14
N GLU A 22 -4.39 3.43 -11.28
CA GLU A 22 -5.30 4.39 -11.89
C GLU A 22 -6.55 4.62 -11.04
N VAL A 23 -7.06 3.56 -10.41
CA VAL A 23 -8.18 3.66 -9.45
C VAL A 23 -7.78 4.51 -8.24
N PHE A 24 -6.61 4.27 -7.65
CA PHE A 24 -6.10 5.05 -6.53
C PHE A 24 -5.92 6.53 -6.90
N LYS A 25 -5.35 6.82 -8.08
CA LYS A 25 -5.21 8.19 -8.59
C LYS A 25 -6.56 8.87 -8.73
N ALA A 26 -7.58 8.18 -9.24
CA ALA A 26 -8.93 8.72 -9.39
C ALA A 26 -9.60 8.99 -8.03
N GLU A 27 -9.52 8.05 -7.09
CA GLU A 27 -10.08 8.20 -5.74
C GLU A 27 -9.38 9.31 -4.94
N THR A 28 -8.09 9.55 -5.19
CA THR A 28 -7.29 10.60 -4.55
C THR A 28 -7.17 11.87 -5.40
N ASN A 29 -7.96 12.01 -6.47
CA ASN A 29 -7.99 13.20 -7.31
C ASN A 29 -8.89 14.29 -6.73
N ILE A 30 -8.59 14.69 -5.50
CA ILE A 30 -9.33 15.70 -4.75
C ILE A 30 -8.46 16.96 -4.63
N ASP A 31 -9.06 18.13 -4.78
CA ASP A 31 -8.37 19.41 -4.63
C ASP A 31 -8.16 19.78 -3.15
N LYS A 32 -7.39 18.94 -2.45
CA LYS A 32 -6.97 19.13 -1.06
C LYS A 32 -5.49 18.84 -0.95
N GLY A 33 -4.69 19.81 -0.52
CA GLY A 33 -3.22 19.71 -0.47
C GLY A 33 -2.70 18.46 0.25
N GLU A 34 -3.31 18.11 1.39
CA GLU A 34 -2.97 16.91 2.16
C GLU A 34 -3.18 15.61 1.37
N ILE A 35 -4.28 15.51 0.61
CA ILE A 35 -4.61 14.33 -0.19
C ILE A 35 -3.66 14.22 -1.38
N GLN A 36 -3.30 15.36 -2.01
CA GLN A 36 -2.32 15.38 -3.08
C GLN A 36 -0.92 14.99 -2.60
N GLN A 37 -0.51 15.46 -1.42
CA GLN A 37 0.78 15.08 -0.82
C GLN A 37 0.80 13.60 -0.47
N TYR A 38 -0.26 13.11 0.17
CA TYR A 38 -0.42 11.68 0.45
C TYR A 38 -0.36 10.84 -0.83
N ARG A 39 -1.09 11.24 -1.87
CA ARG A 39 -1.05 10.59 -3.19
C ARG A 39 0.37 10.52 -3.73
N LYS A 40 1.15 11.60 -3.68
CA LYS A 40 2.55 11.61 -4.15
C LYS A 40 3.41 10.62 -3.37
N LEU A 41 3.26 10.56 -2.04
CA LEU A 41 4.00 9.63 -1.19
C LEU A 41 3.68 8.17 -1.54
N VAL A 42 2.40 7.81 -1.62
CA VAL A 42 1.99 6.45 -1.99
C VAL A 42 2.47 6.07 -3.38
N LEU A 43 2.36 6.98 -4.35
CA LEU A 43 2.83 6.73 -5.72
C LEU A 43 4.36 6.57 -5.79
N ALA A 44 5.13 7.26 -4.94
CA ALA A 44 6.59 7.09 -4.87
C ALA A 44 7.01 5.73 -4.29
N GLY A 45 6.15 5.11 -3.47
CA GLY A 45 6.33 3.75 -2.94
C GLY A 45 5.97 2.63 -3.91
N ILE A 46 5.36 2.93 -5.07
CA ILE A 46 5.01 1.92 -6.08
C ILE A 46 6.27 1.26 -6.62
N GLY A 47 6.25 -0.07 -6.73
CA GLY A 47 7.39 -0.88 -7.17
C GLY A 47 8.39 -1.20 -6.06
N GLN A 48 8.21 -0.63 -4.86
CA GLN A 48 8.97 -1.01 -3.67
C GLN A 48 8.25 -2.10 -2.89
N ILE A 49 9.02 -2.99 -2.26
CA ILE A 49 8.49 -3.97 -1.30
C ILE A 49 8.53 -3.33 0.08
N GLY A 50 7.35 -3.18 0.69
CA GLY A 50 7.21 -2.77 2.08
C GLY A 50 6.92 -3.97 2.99
N VAL A 51 7.04 -3.75 4.29
CA VAL A 51 6.70 -4.74 5.33
C VAL A 51 5.55 -4.20 6.16
N VAL A 52 4.55 -5.04 6.42
CA VAL A 52 3.41 -4.65 7.24
C VAL A 52 3.87 -4.47 8.68
N LYS A 53 3.67 -3.26 9.20
CA LYS A 53 3.95 -2.91 10.59
C LYS A 53 2.70 -3.04 11.45
N GLU A 54 1.57 -2.53 10.96
CA GLU A 54 0.28 -2.58 11.64
C GLU A 54 -0.83 -2.88 10.63
N PRO A 55 -1.41 -4.09 10.63
CA PRO A 55 -2.55 -4.40 9.79
C PRO A 55 -3.81 -3.67 10.30
N GLY A 56 -4.61 -3.16 9.37
CA GLY A 56 -5.88 -2.53 9.72
C GLY A 56 -6.90 -2.59 8.58
N ASN A 57 -8.13 -2.25 8.91
CA ASN A 57 -9.24 -2.17 7.98
C ASN A 57 -9.98 -0.84 8.19
N PRO A 58 -9.91 0.14 7.27
CA PRO A 58 -9.49 -0.01 5.86
C PRO A 58 -8.01 0.28 5.56
N MET A 59 -7.21 0.75 6.52
CA MET A 59 -5.81 1.18 6.31
C MET A 59 -4.82 0.24 7.01
N THR A 60 -3.73 -0.10 6.33
CA THR A 60 -2.60 -0.87 6.86
C THR A 60 -1.34 -0.02 6.85
N THR A 61 -0.63 0.05 7.97
CA THR A 61 0.67 0.74 8.04
C THR A 61 1.74 -0.16 7.45
N VAL A 62 2.39 0.34 6.39
CA VAL A 62 3.48 -0.34 5.69
C VAL A 62 4.77 0.44 5.93
N SER A 63 5.80 -0.26 6.40
CA SER A 63 7.14 0.26 6.57
C SER A 63 7.97 -0.02 5.33
N TYR A 64 8.60 1.00 4.77
CA TYR A 64 9.44 0.89 3.58
C TYR A 64 10.94 0.93 3.94
N PRO A 65 11.84 0.41 3.08
CA PRO A 65 13.28 0.36 3.35
C PRO A 65 13.95 1.73 3.53
N ASP A 66 13.31 2.79 3.05
CA ASP A 66 13.75 4.19 3.21
C ASP A 66 13.44 4.76 4.62
N GLY A 67 12.83 3.96 5.50
CA GLY A 67 12.50 4.32 6.87
C GLY A 67 11.14 5.00 7.03
N TRP A 68 10.37 5.16 5.95
CA TRP A 68 9.04 5.74 6.02
C TRP A 68 7.97 4.69 6.37
N ASP A 69 7.12 5.04 7.32
CA ASP A 69 5.89 4.31 7.61
C ASP A 69 4.72 5.04 6.96
N LEU A 70 4.08 4.39 5.99
CA LEU A 70 2.95 4.96 5.26
C LEU A 70 1.67 4.15 5.51
N PRO A 71 0.57 4.80 5.90
CA PRO A 71 -0.72 4.13 5.96
C PRO A 71 -1.26 3.97 4.52
N ILE A 72 -1.45 2.73 4.06
CA ILE A 72 -1.94 2.41 2.72
C ILE A 72 -3.30 1.70 2.84
N PRO A 73 -4.31 2.02 2.01
CA PRO A 73 -5.57 1.29 2.02
C PRO A 73 -5.33 -0.18 1.68
N THR A 74 -5.77 -1.07 2.57
CA THR A 74 -5.47 -2.50 2.51
C THR A 74 -5.92 -3.13 1.19
N LYS A 75 -6.95 -2.58 0.54
CA LYS A 75 -7.45 -3.00 -0.78
C LYS A 75 -6.44 -2.83 -1.94
N TYR A 76 -5.41 -2.00 -1.76
CA TYR A 76 -4.35 -1.77 -2.75
C TYR A 76 -3.07 -2.53 -2.46
N LEU A 77 -3.02 -3.34 -1.39
CA LEU A 77 -1.85 -4.12 -1.05
C LEU A 77 -1.96 -5.54 -1.59
N VAL A 78 -0.85 -6.04 -2.14
CA VAL A 78 -0.68 -7.44 -2.55
C VAL A 78 0.38 -8.06 -1.65
N VAL A 79 0.02 -9.12 -0.95
CA VAL A 79 0.97 -9.90 -0.14
C VAL A 79 1.85 -10.71 -1.09
N GLN A 80 3.16 -10.54 -0.94
CA GLN A 80 4.15 -11.30 -1.68
C GLN A 80 4.31 -12.69 -1.04
N PRO A 81 4.43 -13.76 -1.85
CA PRO A 81 4.74 -15.09 -1.32
C PRO A 81 6.13 -15.09 -0.68
N GLU A 82 6.28 -15.77 0.46
CA GLU A 82 7.58 -16.11 1.00
C GLU A 82 8.21 -17.15 0.06
N VAL A 83 9.36 -16.82 -0.52
CA VAL A 83 10.16 -17.69 -1.40
C VAL A 83 10.89 -18.74 -0.58
#